data_AF-A0AAZ1XQT7-F1
#
_entry.id   AF-A0AAZ1XQT7-F1
#
_cell.length_a   1.000
_cell.length_b   1.000
_cell.length_c   1.000
_cell.angle_alpha   90.00
_cell.angle_beta   90.00
_cell.angle_gamma   90.00
#
_symmetry.space_group_name_H-M   'P 1'
#
loop_
_entity.id
_entity.type
_entity.pdbx_description
1 polymer ?
#
loop_
_entity_poly.entity_id
_entity_poly.type
_entity_poly.pdbx_seq_one_letter_code
_entity_poly.pdbx_strand_id
1 'polypeptide(L)'
;MIESLGKLAFDQLQKGNLIFYESDLTECGIDIRAASVYSGVFTQIFKEERGLYQDKVFCFIHLSVQEFLAALHVHLTFINSGHNLLEEQQTRYIWSKLFDKPKFQSLHQSAVNKALQSPNGHLDLFLRFLLVCSERPRRKRRNKSRCPFGLCKALFTAL
;
A
#
# COMPACT_ATOMS: atom_id res chain seq x y z
N MET A 1 9.21 -5.93 7.28
CA MET A 1 10.00 -5.40 6.15
C MET A 1 9.13 -5.06 4.94
N ILE A 2 8.51 -6.04 4.26
CA ILE A 2 7.51 -5.73 3.20
C ILE A 2 6.28 -4.98 3.78
N GLU A 3 5.96 -5.25 5.04
CA GLU A 3 4.91 -4.53 5.79
C GLU A 3 5.23 -3.04 5.97
N SER A 4 6.44 -2.71 6.43
CA SER A 4 6.92 -1.33 6.59
C SER A 4 6.93 -0.56 5.27
N LEU A 5 7.37 -1.21 4.20
CA LEU A 5 7.40 -0.62 2.86
C LEU A 5 6.00 -0.41 2.29
N GLY A 6 5.10 -1.38 2.48
CA GLY A 6 3.70 -1.26 2.08
C GLY A 6 2.95 -0.20 2.88
N LYS A 7 3.28 -0.04 4.17
CA LYS A 7 2.78 1.07 5.01
C LYS A 7 3.23 2.41 4.45
N LEU A 8 4.53 2.58 4.20
CA LEU A 8 5.06 3.81 3.59
C LEU A 8 4.39 4.12 2.25
N ALA A 9 4.27 3.12 1.39
CA ALA A 9 3.63 3.27 0.09
C ALA A 9 2.18 3.74 0.23
N PHE A 10 1.42 3.16 1.17
CA PHE A 10 0.04 3.53 1.44
C PHE A 10 -0.10 4.94 2.02
N ASP A 11 0.73 5.29 3.01
CA ASP A 11 0.68 6.58 3.69
C ASP A 11 1.04 7.72 2.72
N GLN A 12 2.07 7.55 1.89
CA GLN A 12 2.44 8.54 0.87
C GLN A 12 1.42 8.58 -0.27
N LEU A 13 0.84 7.44 -0.65
CA LEU A 13 -0.22 7.41 -1.66
C LEU A 13 -1.45 8.19 -1.19
N GLN A 14 -1.92 8.01 0.04
CA GLN A 14 -3.06 8.77 0.58
C GLN A 14 -2.82 10.28 0.63
N LYS A 15 -1.58 10.70 0.90
CA LYS A 15 -1.18 12.11 0.89
C LYS A 15 -1.07 12.68 -0.53
N GLY A 16 -1.05 11.83 -1.57
CA GLY A 16 -0.75 12.24 -2.94
C GLY A 16 0.72 12.59 -3.16
N ASN A 17 1.62 12.10 -2.29
CA ASN A 17 3.03 12.41 -2.32
C ASN A 17 3.80 11.37 -3.14
N LEU A 18 4.61 11.86 -4.09
CA LEU A 18 5.53 11.03 -4.89
C LEU A 18 6.95 11.02 -4.32
N ILE A 19 7.30 12.05 -3.55
CA ILE A 19 8.60 12.25 -2.94
C ILE A 19 8.40 12.30 -1.43
N PHE A 20 9.29 11.63 -0.69
CA PHE A 20 9.27 11.53 0.76
C PHE A 20 10.70 11.63 1.33
N TYR A 21 10.81 11.90 2.62
CA TYR A 21 12.05 12.22 3.30
C TYR A 21 12.52 11.08 4.22
N GLU A 22 13.72 11.22 4.81
CA GLU A 22 14.20 10.28 5.84
C GLU A 22 13.26 10.19 7.05
N SER A 23 12.54 11.27 7.39
CA SER A 23 11.53 11.26 8.44
C SER A 23 10.39 10.28 8.15
N ASP A 24 9.90 10.23 6.91
CA ASP A 24 8.81 9.33 6.52
C ASP A 24 9.27 7.84 6.58
N LEU A 25 10.53 7.59 6.22
CA LEU A 25 11.15 6.26 6.32
C LEU A 25 11.24 5.80 7.77
N THR A 26 11.73 6.66 8.66
CA THR A 26 11.89 6.36 10.10
C THR A 26 10.54 6.18 10.80
N GLU A 27 9.51 6.95 10.45
CA GLU A 27 8.13 6.77 10.94
C GLU A 27 7.53 5.42 10.53
N CYS A 28 7.94 4.89 9.37
CA CYS A 28 7.55 3.56 8.91
C CYS A 28 8.46 2.44 9.44
N GLY A 29 9.47 2.78 10.26
CA GLY A 29 10.42 1.82 10.84
C GLY A 29 11.44 1.29 9.84
N ILE A 30 11.76 2.05 8.79
CA ILE A 30 12.77 1.73 7.78
C ILE A 30 14.05 2.49 8.14
N ASP A 31 15.12 1.76 8.46
CA ASP A 31 16.45 2.36 8.64
C ASP A 31 16.96 2.90 7.29
N ILE A 32 17.51 4.11 7.30
CA ILE A 32 18.14 4.77 6.16
C ILE A 32 19.22 3.86 5.55
N ARG A 33 19.96 3.13 6.38
CA ARG A 33 20.97 2.16 5.90
C ARG A 33 20.36 0.99 5.16
N ALA A 34 19.19 0.52 5.60
CA ALA A 34 18.43 -0.48 4.87
C ALA A 34 17.86 0.10 3.58
N ALA A 35 17.50 1.39 3.57
CA ALA A 35 16.98 2.07 2.40
C ALA A 35 17.97 2.05 1.21
N SER A 36 19.26 2.28 1.45
CA SER A 36 20.30 2.17 0.41
C SER A 36 20.42 0.76 -0.21
N VAL A 37 20.02 -0.30 0.50
CA VAL A 37 20.01 -1.68 0.00
C VAL A 37 18.84 -1.92 -0.99
N TYR A 38 17.81 -1.08 -0.96
CA TYR A 38 16.62 -1.17 -1.82
C TYR A 38 16.67 -0.28 -3.05
N SER A 39 17.85 -0.03 -3.63
CA SER A 39 18.00 0.78 -4.84
C SER A 39 17.22 0.25 -6.06
N GLY A 40 16.59 -0.93 -5.96
CA GLY A 40 15.68 -1.50 -6.95
C GLY A 40 14.18 -1.34 -6.64
N VAL A 41 13.79 -0.67 -5.56
CA VAL A 41 12.39 -0.40 -5.19
C VAL A 41 12.11 1.10 -5.10
N PHE A 42 13.05 1.88 -4.58
CA PHE A 42 12.99 3.33 -4.54
C PHE A 42 14.33 3.95 -4.95
N THR A 43 14.24 5.10 -5.60
CA THR A 43 15.39 5.90 -6.02
C THR A 43 15.70 6.90 -4.92
N GLN A 44 16.96 6.93 -4.50
CA GLN A 44 17.49 8.01 -3.66
C GLN A 44 17.92 9.15 -4.57
N ILE A 45 17.35 10.33 -4.35
CA ILE A 45 17.70 11.56 -5.05
C ILE A 45 18.39 12.48 -4.03
N PHE A 46 19.58 12.95 -4.38
CA PHE A 46 20.27 13.95 -3.57
C PHE A 46 19.79 15.33 -3.99
N LYS A 47 19.24 16.10 -3.05
CA LYS A 47 18.98 17.52 -3.27
C LYS A 47 20.25 18.27 -2.90
N GLU A 48 20.99 18.71 -3.90
CA GLU A 48 22.21 19.49 -3.72
C GLU A 48 21.83 20.97 -3.52
N GLU A 49 21.62 21.37 -2.27
CA GLU A 49 21.59 22.79 -1.92
C GLU A 49 23.03 23.27 -1.67
N ARG A 50 23.35 24.49 -2.12
CA ARG A 50 24.68 25.10 -1.96
C ARG A 50 25.00 25.30 -0.47
N GLY A 51 25.48 24.26 0.21
CA GLY A 51 25.76 24.23 1.65
C GLY A 51 26.21 22.85 2.16
N LEU A 52 26.59 22.77 3.45
CA LEU A 52 27.17 21.58 4.11
C LEU A 52 26.18 20.40 4.30
N TYR A 53 24.90 20.55 3.97
CA TYR A 53 23.86 19.55 4.18
C TYR A 53 23.29 19.08 2.83
N GLN A 54 23.43 17.78 2.54
CA GLN A 54 22.74 17.12 1.43
C GLN A 54 21.44 16.52 1.96
N ASP A 55 20.31 17.15 1.64
CA ASP A 55 19.00 16.56 1.93
C ASP A 55 18.78 15.37 1.00
N LYS A 56 18.58 14.20 1.60
CA LYS A 56 18.23 12.97 0.88
C LYS A 56 16.72 12.91 0.76
N VAL A 57 16.25 12.88 -0.48
CA VAL A 57 14.84 12.63 -0.79
C VAL A 57 14.72 11.30 -1.52
N PHE A 58 13.57 10.67 -1.38
CA PHE A 58 13.31 9.34 -1.89
C PHE A 58 12.01 9.34 -2.68
N CYS A 59 11.95 8.52 -3.72
CA CYS A 59 10.71 8.24 -4.43
C CYS A 59 10.69 6.76 -4.85
N PHE A 60 9.51 6.19 -5.04
CA PHE A 60 9.42 4.87 -5.66
C PHE A 60 9.88 4.95 -7.12
N ILE A 61 10.57 3.90 -7.61
CA ILE A 61 11.07 3.87 -9.00
C ILE A 61 9.90 4.00 -9.99
N HIS A 62 8.78 3.34 -9.68
CA HIS A 62 7.55 3.42 -10.45
C HIS A 62 6.33 3.61 -9.54
N LEU A 63 5.41 4.48 -9.96
CA LEU A 63 4.14 4.72 -9.24
C LEU A 63 3.32 3.43 -9.12
N SER A 64 3.32 2.58 -10.15
CA SER A 64 2.66 1.28 -10.13
C SER A 64 3.17 0.36 -9.02
N VAL A 65 4.47 0.43 -8.70
CA VAL A 65 5.08 -0.33 -7.60
C VAL A 65 4.60 0.20 -6.25
N GLN A 66 4.53 1.53 -6.09
CA GLN A 66 3.96 2.17 -4.90
C GLN A 66 2.50 1.75 -4.69
N GLU A 67 1.66 1.89 -5.71
CA GLU A 67 0.24 1.55 -5.63
C GLU A 67 0.00 0.07 -5.37
N PHE A 68 0.81 -0.81 -5.99
CA PHE A 68 0.75 -2.24 -5.74
C PHE A 68 1.11 -2.59 -4.29
N LEU A 69 2.20 -2.02 -3.76
CA LEU A 69 2.63 -2.26 -2.38
C LEU A 69 1.60 -1.73 -1.38
N ALA A 70 1.00 -0.58 -1.66
CA ALA A 70 -0.10 -0.03 -0.88
C ALA A 70 -1.32 -0.96 -0.88
N ALA A 71 -1.74 -1.46 -2.06
CA ALA A 71 -2.87 -2.38 -2.19
C ALA A 71 -2.61 -3.69 -1.44
N LEU A 72 -1.38 -4.22 -1.55
CA LEU A 72 -0.96 -5.42 -0.83
C LEU A 72 -0.99 -5.20 0.69
N HIS A 73 -0.53 -4.04 1.18
CA HIS A 73 -0.57 -3.69 2.59
C HIS A 73 -1.99 -3.65 3.15
N VAL A 74 -2.91 -2.98 2.43
CA VAL A 74 -4.33 -2.92 2.81
C VAL A 74 -4.96 -4.30 2.82
N HIS A 75 -4.72 -5.10 1.78
CA HIS A 75 -5.27 -6.45 1.67
C HIS A 75 -4.77 -7.39 2.78
N LEU A 76 -3.47 -7.39 3.05
CA LEU A 76 -2.88 -8.23 4.09
C LEU A 76 -3.32 -7.79 5.49
N THR A 77 -3.37 -6.49 5.77
CA THR A 77 -3.88 -5.96 7.02
C THR A 77 -5.33 -6.40 7.22
N PHE A 78 -6.15 -6.27 6.18
CA PHE A 78 -7.54 -6.68 6.23
C PHE A 78 -7.72 -8.18 6.50
N ILE A 79 -6.91 -9.04 5.88
CA ILE A 79 -6.98 -10.50 6.12
C ILE A 79 -6.50 -10.86 7.53
N ASN A 80 -5.43 -10.23 8.00
CA ASN A 80 -4.77 -10.62 9.25
C ASN A 80 -5.48 -10.06 10.48
N SER A 81 -5.92 -8.78 10.46
CA SER A 81 -6.54 -8.11 11.60
C SER A 81 -8.04 -7.85 11.41
N GLY A 82 -8.57 -7.97 10.19
CA GLY A 82 -9.95 -7.58 9.88
C GLY A 82 -10.17 -6.07 9.82
N HIS A 83 -9.10 -5.28 9.91
CA HIS A 83 -9.18 -3.82 9.96
C HIS A 83 -9.16 -3.21 8.57
N ASN A 84 -10.15 -2.35 8.28
CA ASN A 84 -10.23 -1.60 7.03
C ASN A 84 -9.49 -0.26 7.17
N LEU A 85 -8.29 -0.18 6.60
CA LEU A 85 -7.46 1.03 6.57
C LEU A 85 -8.07 2.17 5.72
N LEU A 86 -9.03 1.87 4.86
CA LEU A 86 -9.72 2.84 4.02
C LEU A 86 -10.97 3.42 4.69
N GLU A 87 -11.37 2.90 5.85
CA GLU A 87 -12.54 3.38 6.57
C GLU A 87 -12.13 4.43 7.61
N GLU A 88 -12.76 5.60 7.54
CA GLU A 88 -12.61 6.65 8.56
C GLU A 88 -13.15 6.15 9.91
N GLN A 89 -12.53 6.60 11.01
CA GLN A 89 -12.89 6.15 12.36
C GLN A 89 -14.38 6.37 12.69
N GLN A 90 -14.99 7.43 12.14
CA GLN A 90 -16.39 7.77 12.36
C GLN A 90 -17.36 6.80 11.66
N THR A 91 -17.04 6.36 10.44
CA THR A 91 -17.84 5.37 9.70
C THR A 91 -17.73 3.99 10.35
N ARG A 92 -16.55 3.61 10.87
CA ARG A 92 -16.30 2.32 11.51
C ARG A 92 -17.24 2.02 12.69
N TYR A 93 -17.54 3.02 13.52
CA TYR A 93 -18.49 2.87 14.66
C TYR A 93 -19.94 2.69 14.18
N ILE A 94 -20.33 3.40 13.13
CA ILE A 94 -21.70 3.35 12.59
C ILE A 94 -21.93 2.02 11.85
N TRP A 95 -21.00 1.60 10.99
CA TRP A 95 -21.14 0.40 10.17
C TRP A 95 -21.00 -0.91 10.96
N SER A 96 -20.13 -0.96 11.99
CA SER A 96 -20.04 -2.11 12.91
C SER A 96 -21.32 -2.36 13.70
N LYS A 97 -22.13 -1.31 13.92
CA LYS A 97 -23.42 -1.40 14.61
C LYS A 97 -24.58 -1.79 13.68
N LEU A 98 -24.42 -1.61 12.36
CA LEU A 98 -25.50 -1.68 11.37
C LEU A 98 -25.44 -2.90 10.44
N PHE A 99 -24.29 -3.54 10.20
CA PHE A 99 -24.19 -4.59 9.17
C PHE A 99 -23.24 -5.75 9.50
N ASP A 100 -23.79 -6.97 9.58
CA ASP A 100 -23.10 -8.25 9.34
C ASP A 100 -22.84 -8.46 7.84
N LYS A 101 -22.23 -7.47 7.16
CA LYS A 101 -21.86 -7.61 5.74
C LYS A 101 -20.60 -8.46 5.60
N PRO A 102 -20.45 -9.23 4.49
CA PRO A 102 -19.22 -9.94 4.21
C PRO A 102 -18.08 -8.91 4.10
N LYS A 103 -17.13 -9.01 5.04
CA LYS A 103 -16.01 -8.10 5.28
C LYS A 103 -15.37 -7.53 3.99
N PHE A 104 -15.16 -8.33 2.95
CA PHE A 104 -14.55 -7.86 1.70
C PHE A 104 -15.39 -6.88 0.87
N GLN A 105 -16.72 -6.98 0.90
CA GLN A 105 -17.57 -6.03 0.17
C GLN A 105 -17.47 -4.62 0.77
N SER A 106 -17.34 -4.50 2.09
CA SER A 106 -17.15 -3.19 2.72
C SER A 106 -15.77 -2.60 2.40
N LEU A 107 -14.70 -3.42 2.35
CA LEU A 107 -13.37 -2.98 1.92
C LEU A 107 -13.41 -2.38 0.50
N HIS A 108 -13.98 -3.11 -0.47
CA HIS A 108 -14.04 -2.63 -1.85
C HIS A 108 -14.90 -1.38 -1.99
N GLN A 109 -16.02 -1.32 -1.27
CA GLN A 109 -16.85 -0.12 -1.28
C GLN A 109 -16.10 1.09 -0.73
N SER A 110 -15.36 0.94 0.37
CA SER A 110 -14.50 2.01 0.90
C SER A 110 -13.44 2.44 -0.11
N ALA A 111 -12.82 1.48 -0.81
CA ALA A 111 -11.81 1.76 -1.83
C ALA A 111 -12.38 2.53 -3.03
N VAL A 112 -13.55 2.11 -3.53
CA VAL A 112 -14.27 2.81 -4.60
C VAL A 112 -14.63 4.23 -4.17
N ASN A 113 -15.19 4.39 -2.97
CA ASN A 113 -15.57 5.71 -2.46
C ASN A 113 -14.35 6.64 -2.33
N LYS A 114 -13.22 6.14 -1.82
CA LYS A 114 -11.98 6.92 -1.75
C LYS A 114 -11.44 7.28 -3.13
N ALA A 115 -11.46 6.37 -4.10
CA ALA A 115 -11.02 6.65 -5.45
C ALA A 115 -11.91 7.73 -6.12
N LEU A 116 -13.23 7.68 -5.92
CA LEU A 116 -14.15 8.70 -6.41
C LEU A 116 -13.93 10.09 -5.78
N GLN A 117 -13.47 10.14 -4.52
CA GLN A 117 -13.14 11.39 -3.83
C GLN A 117 -11.76 11.94 -4.21
N SER A 118 -10.92 11.15 -4.87
CA SER A 118 -9.57 11.55 -5.27
C SER A 118 -9.63 12.49 -6.49
N PRO A 119 -9.28 13.78 -6.36
CA PRO A 119 -9.47 14.76 -7.42
C PRO A 119 -8.61 14.51 -8.67
N ASN A 120 -7.46 13.86 -8.50
CA ASN A 120 -6.48 13.56 -9.55
C ASN A 120 -6.47 12.08 -9.96
N GLY A 121 -7.38 11.25 -9.45
CA GLY A 121 -7.45 9.81 -9.77
C GLY A 121 -6.23 8.98 -9.34
N HIS A 122 -5.37 9.48 -8.43
CA HIS A 122 -4.15 8.77 -8.01
C HIS A 122 -4.40 7.44 -7.26
N LEU A 123 -5.66 7.11 -6.98
CA LEU A 123 -6.07 5.86 -6.34
C LEU A 123 -6.63 4.83 -7.33
N ASP A 124 -6.70 5.15 -8.62
CA ASP A 124 -7.37 4.29 -9.62
C ASP A 124 -6.60 2.98 -9.85
N LEU A 125 -5.28 3.05 -9.99
CA LEU A 125 -4.47 1.86 -10.20
C LEU A 125 -4.29 1.08 -8.88
N PHE A 126 -4.20 1.77 -7.74
CA PHE A 126 -4.35 1.15 -6.41
C PHE A 126 -5.65 0.34 -6.28
N LEU A 127 -6.80 0.91 -6.67
CA LEU A 127 -8.09 0.22 -6.60
C LEU A 127 -8.09 -1.03 -7.47
N ARG A 128 -7.56 -0.95 -8.70
CA ARG A 128 -7.41 -2.11 -9.59
C ARG A 128 -6.58 -3.21 -8.94
N PHE A 129 -5.43 -2.88 -8.36
CA PHE A 129 -4.60 -3.86 -7.67
C PHE A 129 -5.31 -4.47 -6.45
N LEU A 130 -6.06 -3.68 -5.69
CA LEU A 130 -6.80 -4.16 -4.52
C LEU A 130 -7.88 -5.18 -4.90
N LEU A 131 -8.63 -4.90 -5.99
CA LEU A 131 -9.63 -5.82 -6.53
C LEU A 131 -8.99 -7.13 -7.00
N VAL A 132 -7.89 -7.05 -7.74
CA VAL A 132 -7.12 -8.23 -8.20
C VAL A 132 -6.62 -9.07 -7.02
N CYS A 133 -6.17 -8.45 -5.93
CA CYS A 133 -5.75 -9.17 -4.73
C CYS A 133 -6.91 -9.94 -4.07
N SER A 134 -8.13 -9.38 -4.11
CA SER A 134 -9.32 -10.03 -3.55
C SER A 134 -9.93 -11.11 -4.45
N GLU A 135 -9.77 -10.99 -5.77
CA GLU A 135 -10.24 -11.96 -6.75
C GLU A 135 -9.27 -13.13 -6.90
N ARG A 136 -9.23 -14.01 -5.90
CA ARG A 136 -8.65 -15.36 -6.06
C ARG A 136 -9.71 -16.37 -6.54
N PRO A 137 -9.37 -17.30 -7.45
CA PRO A 137 -10.30 -18.34 -7.87
C PRO A 137 -10.63 -19.27 -6.70
N ARG A 138 -11.92 -19.52 -6.47
CA ARG A 138 -12.46 -20.55 -5.56
C ARG A 138 -12.11 -21.96 -6.05
N ARG A 139 -10.84 -22.34 -6.15
CA ARG A 139 -10.43 -23.74 -6.35
C ARG A 139 -9.94 -24.32 -5.02
N LYS A 140 -10.85 -25.07 -4.39
CA LYS A 140 -10.72 -26.01 -3.26
C LYS A 140 -9.54 -25.75 -2.29
N ARG A 141 -9.87 -25.13 -1.16
CA ARG A 141 -9.06 -25.17 0.08
C ARG A 141 -8.97 -26.62 0.59
N ARG A 142 -7.89 -27.32 0.27
CA ARG A 142 -7.23 -28.30 1.15
C ARG A 142 -5.74 -28.02 1.12
N ASN A 143 -5.33 -27.03 1.91
CA ASN A 143 -4.12 -27.03 2.73
C ASN A 143 -3.83 -25.60 3.22
N LYS A 144 -3.92 -25.47 4.54
CA LYS A 144 -3.43 -24.36 5.37
C LYS A 144 -1.91 -24.32 5.19
N SER A 145 -1.36 -23.39 4.38
CA SER A 145 0.03 -22.88 4.48
C SER A 145 0.58 -22.15 3.24
N ARG A 146 -0.14 -22.01 2.12
CA ARG A 146 0.41 -21.24 0.97
C ARG A 146 -0.14 -19.81 0.92
N CYS A 147 0.71 -18.90 1.42
CA CYS A 147 0.60 -17.45 1.34
C CYS A 147 0.24 -16.95 -0.08
N PRO A 148 -0.20 -15.68 -0.23
CA PRO A 148 -0.61 -15.12 -1.52
C PRO A 148 0.55 -14.94 -2.53
N PHE A 149 1.79 -15.22 -2.12
CA PHE A 149 3.02 -14.93 -2.85
C PHE A 149 3.05 -15.43 -4.29
N GLY A 150 2.37 -16.52 -4.66
CA GLY A 150 2.45 -17.09 -6.02
C GLY A 150 1.94 -16.16 -7.14
N LEU A 151 0.91 -15.33 -6.88
CA LEU A 151 0.36 -14.43 -7.90
C LEU A 151 1.07 -13.07 -7.91
N CYS A 152 1.46 -12.55 -6.75
CA CYS A 152 2.30 -11.37 -6.66
C CYS A 152 3.68 -11.61 -7.32
N LYS A 153 4.21 -12.83 -7.24
CA LYS A 153 5.45 -13.22 -7.94
C LYS A 153 5.26 -13.21 -9.46
N ALA A 154 4.09 -13.61 -9.97
CA ALA A 154 3.77 -13.57 -11.40
C ALA A 154 3.64 -12.12 -11.93
N LEU A 155 3.03 -11.22 -11.15
CA LEU A 155 2.96 -9.79 -11.46
C LEU A 155 4.35 -9.13 -11.42
N PHE A 156 5.23 -9.55 -10.52
CA PHE A 156 6.62 -9.04 -10.43
C PHE A 156 7.54 -9.57 -11.54
N THR A 157 7.21 -10.71 -12.17
CA THR A 157 7.92 -11.21 -13.36
C THR A 157 7.39 -10.64 -14.69
N ALA A 158 6.26 -9.92 -14.65
CA ALA A 158 5.63 -9.34 -15.84
C ALA A 158 5.85 -7.82 -15.98
N LEU A 159 6.50 -7.20 -14.99
CA LEU A 159 7.07 -5.85 -15.01
C LEU A 159 8.59 -5.98 -15.06
#